data_AF-A0A395W8J8-F1
#
_entry.id   AF-A0A395W8J8-F1
#
_cell.length_a   1.000
_cell.length_b   1.000
_cell.length_c   1.000
_cell.angle_alpha   90.00
_cell.angle_beta   90.00
_cell.angle_gamma   90.00
#
_symmetry.space_group_name_H-M   'P 1'
#
loop_
_entity.id
_entity.type
_entity.pdbx_description
1 polymer ?
#
loop_
_entity_poly.entity_id
_entity_poly.type
_entity_poly.pdbx_seq_one_letter_code
_entity_poly.pdbx_strand_id
1 'polypeptide(L)' 'MPISLKSFLSRNPNIKTIVFHLDNDEVGTSATTYMMNRLKNKYHCIDQHSTKYKDVNEELQEMKKV' A
#
# COMPACT_ATOMS: atom_id res chain seq x y z
N MET A 1 -2.69 -12.44 5.06
CA MET A 1 -1.51 -11.54 5.03
C MET A 1 -0.40 -12.27 4.31
N PRO A 2 0.21 -11.66 3.27
CA PRO A 2 1.34 -12.23 2.54
C PRO A 2 2.52 -12.59 3.45
N ILE A 3 3.15 -13.75 3.17
CA ILE A 3 4.28 -14.26 3.96
C ILE A 3 5.49 -13.32 3.87
N SER A 4 5.73 -12.76 2.69
CA SER A 4 6.81 -11.79 2.43
C SER A 4 6.69 -10.56 3.32
N LEU A 5 5.50 -9.93 3.38
CA LEU A 5 5.26 -8.76 4.22
C LEU A 5 5.46 -9.10 5.71
N LYS A 6 4.92 -10.22 6.18
CA LYS A 6 5.08 -10.65 7.58
C LYS A 6 6.56 -10.82 7.94
N SER A 7 7.34 -11.49 7.09
CA SER A 7 8.78 -11.72 7.29
C SER A 7 9.59 -10.42 7.24
N PHE A 8 9.21 -9.48 6.37
CA PHE A 8 9.84 -8.17 6.30
C PHE A 8 9.60 -7.36 7.57
N LEU A 9 8.34 -7.27 8.02
CA LEU A 9 7.98 -6.53 9.23
C LEU A 9 8.59 -7.15 10.51
N SER A 10 8.72 -8.48 10.59
CA SER A 10 9.35 -9.12 11.75
C SER A 10 10.85 -8.84 11.85
N ARG A 11 11.54 -8.65 10.71
CA ARG A 11 12.97 -8.31 10.67
C ARG A 11 13.22 -6.82 10.89
N ASN A 12 12.19 -5.98 10.80
CA ASN A 12 12.29 -4.53 10.87
C ASN A 12 11.32 -3.98 11.94
N PRO A 13 11.58 -4.22 13.24
CA PRO A 13 10.65 -3.88 14.32
C PRO A 13 10.45 -2.37 14.51
N ASN A 14 11.35 -1.55 13.95
CA ASN A 14 11.28 -0.09 14.03
C ASN A 14 10.27 0.53 13.04
N ILE A 15 9.71 -0.24 12.11
CA ILE A 15 8.69 0.25 11.18
C ILE A 15 7.43 0.61 11.96
N LYS A 16 7.03 1.88 11.86
CA LYS A 16 5.81 2.41 12.49
C LYS A 16 4.70 2.65 11.47
N THR A 17 5.06 2.97 10.23
CA THR A 17 4.13 3.39 9.17
C THR A 17 4.23 2.47 7.97
N ILE A 18 3.09 2.10 7.41
CA ILE A 18 2.97 1.34 6.16
C ILE A 18 2.07 2.13 5.23
N VAL A 19 2.60 2.46 4.05
CA VAL A 19 1.85 3.15 3.00
C VAL A 19 1.55 2.15 1.89
N PHE A 20 0.29 2.05 1.49
CA PHE A 20 -0.17 1.18 0.42
C PHE A 20 -0.38 1.98 -0.86
N HIS A 21 0.24 1.50 -1.94
CA HIS A 21 0.10 2.04 -3.29
C HIS A 21 -0.32 0.91 -4.24
N LEU A 22 -1.42 0.22 -3.91
CA LEU A 22 -1.96 -0.84 -4.78
C LEU A 22 -2.65 -0.23 -6.00
N ASP A 23 -3.03 -1.09 -6.95
CA ASP A 23 -3.79 -0.70 -8.14
C ASP A 23 -5.10 0.01 -7.75
N ASN A 24 -5.48 1.01 -8.54
CA ASN A 24 -6.75 1.73 -8.48
C ASN A 24 -7.85 0.90 -9.15
N ASP A 25 -8.08 -0.29 -8.62
CA ASP A 25 -9.18 -1.16 -9.02
C ASP A 25 -9.81 -1.81 -7.78
N GLU A 26 -10.86 -2.61 -8.01
CA GLU A 26 -11.59 -3.28 -6.93
C GLU A 26 -10.71 -4.27 -6.15
N VAL A 27 -9.79 -4.95 -6.84
CA VAL A 27 -8.91 -5.97 -6.25
C VAL A 27 -7.87 -5.29 -5.36
N GLY A 28 -7.23 -4.23 -5.84
CA GLY A 28 -6.29 -3.39 -5.10
C GLY A 28 -6.94 -2.75 -3.87
N THR A 29 -8.12 -2.14 -4.05
CA THR A 29 -8.88 -1.52 -2.94
C THR A 29 -9.25 -2.55 -1.86
N SER A 30 -9.74 -3.72 -2.27
CA SER A 30 -10.09 -4.81 -1.35
C SER A 30 -8.87 -5.34 -0.59
N ALA A 31 -7.75 -5.49 -1.28
CA ALA A 31 -6.49 -5.92 -0.68
C ALA A 31 -5.94 -4.89 0.32
N THR A 32 -5.96 -3.59 -0.01
CA THR A 32 -5.57 -2.51 0.90
C THR A 32 -6.43 -2.52 2.16
N THR A 33 -7.76 -2.56 2.00
CA THR A 33 -8.71 -2.61 3.11
C THR A 33 -8.48 -3.81 4.03
N TYR A 34 -8.29 -5.00 3.45
CA TYR A 34 -8.00 -6.22 4.20
C TYR A 34 -6.69 -6.09 5.00
N MET A 35 -5.64 -5.54 4.40
CA MET A 35 -4.33 -5.40 5.02
C MET A 35 -4.33 -4.36 6.14
N MET A 36 -4.91 -3.17 5.89
CA MET A 36 -5.05 -2.12 6.89
C MET A 36 -5.82 -2.60 8.11
N ASN A 37 -6.95 -3.31 7.91
CA ASN A 37 -7.72 -3.86 9.02
C ASN A 37 -6.94 -4.84 9.88
N ARG A 38 -6.01 -5.60 9.28
CA ARG A 38 -5.19 -6.58 10.01
C ARG A 38 -3.98 -5.94 10.70
N LEU A 39 -3.51 -4.80 10.22
CA LEU A 39 -2.25 -4.16 10.65
C LEU A 39 -2.48 -2.92 11.53
N LYS A 40 -3.67 -2.31 11.52
CA LYS A 40 -4.01 -1.07 12.23
C LYS A 40 -3.68 -1.04 13.73
N ASN A 41 -3.66 -2.19 14.40
CA ASN A 41 -3.36 -2.26 15.84
C ASN A 41 -1.86 -2.11 16.14
N LYS A 42 -0.99 -2.26 15.14
CA LYS A 42 0.47 -2.22 15.32
C LYS A 42 1.16 -1.16 14.47
N TYR A 43 0.55 -0.79 13.35
CA TYR A 43 1.15 0.11 12.37
C TYR A 43 0.16 1.20 12.02
N HIS A 44 0.68 2.43 11.86
CA HIS A 44 -0.05 3.48 11.17
C HIS A 44 -0.12 3.13 9.69
N CYS A 45 -1.32 2.78 9.22
CA CYS A 45 -1.53 2.37 7.84
C CYS A 45 -2.18 3.50 7.05
N ILE A 46 -1.65 3.79 5.87
CA ILE A 46 -2.15 4.86 4.98
C ILE A 46 -2.43 4.24 3.61
N ASP A 47 -3.60 4.54 3.05
CA ASP A 47 -3.90 4.26 1.66
C ASP A 47 -3.52 5.48 0.81
N GLN A 48 -2.60 5.28 -0.15
CA GLN A 48 -2.17 6.26 -1.13
C GLN A 48 -2.10 5.64 -2.53
N HIS A 49 -3.08 4.80 -2.90
CA HIS A 49 -3.24 4.43 -4.31
C HIS A 49 -3.52 5.66 -5.19
N SER A 50 -3.25 5.53 -6.48
CA SER A 50 -3.58 6.59 -7.44
C SER A 50 -5.08 6.80 -7.50
N THR A 51 -5.57 8.03 -7.44
CA THR A 51 -7.02 8.32 -7.52
C THR A 51 -7.51 8.50 -8.96
N LYS A 52 -6.59 8.66 -9.91
CA LYS A 52 -6.90 9.00 -11.31
C LYS A 52 -6.35 7.98 -12.31
N TYR A 53 -5.19 7.39 -12.04
CA TYR A 53 -4.53 6.46 -12.95
C TYR A 53 -4.70 5.03 -12.46
N LYS A 54 -4.33 4.05 -13.29
CA LYS A 54 -4.42 2.62 -12.92
C LYS A 54 -3.60 2.31 -11.68
N ASP A 55 -2.40 2.87 -11.59
CA ASP A 55 -1.49 2.68 -10.47
C ASP A 55 -0.57 3.91 -10.33
N VAL A 56 0.20 3.93 -9.24
CA VAL A 56 1.15 5.02 -8.98
C VAL A 56 2.28 5.07 -10.01
N ASN A 57 2.62 3.95 -10.66
CA ASN A 57 3.65 3.98 -11.70
C ASN A 57 3.15 4.76 -12.92
N GLU A 58 1.91 4.53 -13.35
CA GLU A 58 1.29 5.28 -14.45
C GLU A 58 1.17 6.77 -14.09
N GLU A 59 0.73 7.08 -12.87
CA GLU A 59 0.67 8.47 -12.37
C GLU A 59 2.02 9.18 -12.48
N LEU A 60 3.10 8.53 -12.05
CA LEU A 60 4.46 9.07 -12.11
C LEU A 60 4.96 9.24 -13.56
N GLN A 61 4.54 8.38 -14.49
CA GLN A 61 4.88 8.55 -15.91
C GLN A 61 4.18 9.78 -16.50
N GLU A 62 2.92 10.03 -16.15
CA GLU A 62 2.21 11.23 -16.62
C GLU A 62 2.78 12.51 -16.02
N MET A 63 3.16 12.51 -14.73
CA MET A 63 3.81 13.66 -14.09
C MET A 63 5.16 14.04 -14.74
N LYS A 64 5.91 13.08 -15.27
CA LYS A 64 7.18 13.33 -15.95
C LYS A 64 7.04 13.99 -17.33
N LYS A 65 5.83 14.00 -17.89
CA LYS A 65 5.54 14.63 -19.20
C LYS A 65 5.22 16.13 -19.06
N VAL A 66 5.05 16.61 -17.82
CA VAL A 66 4.81 18.01 -17.46
C VAL A 66 6.14 18.70 -17.18
#